data_AF-A0A1H1E877-F1
#
_entry.id   AF-A0A1H1E877-F1
#
_cell.length_a   1.000
_cell.length_b   1.000
_cell.length_c   1.000
_cell.angle_alpha   90.00
_cell.angle_beta   90.00
_cell.angle_gamma   90.00
#
_symmetry.space_group_name_H-M   'P 1'
#
loop_
_entity.id
_entity.type
_entity.pdbx_description
1 polymer ?
#
loop_
_entity_poly.entity_id
_entity_poly.type
_entity_poly.pdbx_seq_one_letter_code
_entity_poly.pdbx_strand_id
1 'polypeptide(L)'
;MDRISALRNVEEALRDFESGDSDLAATEQRVVTVLRTYATDFEGEDGVRPYQATGEGRAHGLVVVAESESDARERVHDLLDEEPGTLEFDVDPL
;
A
#
# COMPACT_ATOMS: atom_id res chain seq x y z
N MET A 1 -7.78 9.87 3.37
CA MET A 1 -8.03 10.22 1.96
C MET A 1 -8.88 9.11 1.36
N ASP A 2 -10.03 9.44 0.75
CA ASP A 2 -10.90 8.40 0.17
C ASP A 2 -10.36 7.86 -1.16
N ARG A 3 -10.85 6.67 -1.55
CA ARG A 3 -10.44 5.95 -2.76
C ARG A 3 -10.70 6.74 -4.04
N ILE A 4 -11.82 7.44 -4.15
CA ILE A 4 -12.19 8.18 -5.37
C ILE A 4 -11.23 9.37 -5.53
N SER A 5 -10.94 10.07 -4.43
CA SER A 5 -9.97 11.17 -4.40
C SER A 5 -8.56 10.70 -4.78
N ALA A 6 -8.09 9.57 -4.24
CA ALA A 6 -6.80 9.00 -4.61
C ALA A 6 -6.71 8.70 -6.12
N LEU A 7 -7.72 8.03 -6.67
CA LEU A 7 -7.75 7.68 -8.10
C LEU A 7 -7.76 8.92 -9.00
N ARG A 8 -8.51 9.97 -8.63
CA ARG A 8 -8.53 11.22 -9.40
C ARG A 8 -7.18 11.93 -9.39
N ASN A 9 -6.50 11.96 -8.24
CA ASN A 9 -5.18 12.58 -8.15
C ASN A 9 -4.13 11.83 -8.99
N VAL A 10 -4.19 10.50 -9.04
CA VAL A 10 -3.34 9.69 -9.92
C VAL A 10 -3.67 9.97 -11.39
N GLU A 11 -4.96 9.96 -11.74
CA GLU A 11 -5.40 10.26 -13.10
C GLU A 11 -4.94 11.64 -13.58
N GLU A 12 -5.04 12.66 -12.73
CA GLU A 12 -4.56 14.00 -13.03
C GLU A 12 -3.04 14.02 -13.27
N ALA A 13 -2.25 13.36 -12.43
CA ALA A 13 -0.80 13.26 -12.61
C ALA A 13 -0.41 12.58 -13.93
N LEU A 14 -1.18 11.57 -14.36
CA LEU A 14 -0.97 10.89 -15.63
C LEU A 14 -1.36 11.78 -16.81
N ARG A 15 -2.47 12.53 -16.72
CA ARG A 15 -2.88 13.46 -17.77
C ARG A 15 -1.84 14.57 -17.99
N ASP A 16 -1.27 15.11 -16.92
CA ASP A 16 -0.22 16.13 -17.00
C ASP A 16 1.05 15.58 -17.68
N PHE A 17 1.37 14.30 -17.46
CA PHE A 17 2.47 13.64 -18.18
C PHE A 17 2.15 13.43 -19.66
N GLU A 18 0.93 12.96 -19.98
CA GLU A 18 0.48 12.70 -21.34
C GLU A 18 0.38 13.98 -22.20
N SER A 19 0.04 15.12 -21.59
CA SER A 19 0.02 16.42 -22.26
C SER A 19 1.42 17.03 -22.42
N GLY A 20 2.42 16.53 -21.69
CA GLY A 20 3.77 17.10 -21.62
C GLY A 20 3.93 18.25 -20.63
N ASP A 21 2.96 18.46 -19.75
CA ASP A 21 3.00 19.46 -18.67
C ASP A 21 3.86 19.01 -17.47
N SER A 22 4.13 17.70 -17.37
CA SER A 22 5.02 17.10 -16.37
C SER A 22 5.98 16.08 -17.01
N ASP A 23 7.18 15.94 -16.44
CA ASP A 23 8.08 14.84 -16.77
C ASP A 23 7.76 13.57 -15.95
N LEU A 24 8.33 12.44 -16.38
CA LEU A 24 8.07 11.14 -15.75
C LEU A 24 8.48 11.11 -14.27
N ALA A 25 9.62 11.69 -13.91
CA ALA A 25 10.12 11.64 -12.54
C ALA A 25 9.24 12.44 -11.58
N ALA A 26 8.75 13.61 -12.03
CA ALA A 26 7.78 14.40 -11.28
C ALA A 26 6.45 13.67 -11.13
N THR A 27 5.95 13.02 -12.20
CA THR A 27 4.72 12.24 -12.16
C THR A 27 4.82 11.05 -11.22
N GLU A 28 5.92 10.28 -11.27
CA GLU A 28 6.19 9.17 -10.36
C GLU A 28 6.20 9.64 -8.90
N GLN A 29 6.89 10.74 -8.61
CA GLN A 29 6.92 11.31 -7.26
C GLN A 29 5.52 11.72 -6.76
N ARG A 30 4.71 12.33 -7.64
CA ARG A 30 3.33 12.72 -7.32
C ARG A 30 2.48 11.48 -7.03
N VAL A 31 2.54 10.45 -7.88
CA VAL A 31 1.80 9.20 -7.70
C VAL A 31 2.21 8.48 -6.40
N VAL A 32 3.52 8.37 -6.12
CA VAL A 32 4.01 7.78 -4.86
C VAL A 32 3.50 8.54 -3.65
N THR A 33 3.45 9.87 -3.72
CA THR A 33 2.91 10.71 -2.64
C THR A 33 1.44 10.43 -2.41
N VAL A 34 0.63 10.39 -3.48
CA VAL A 34 -0.81 10.06 -3.40
C VAL A 34 -1.03 8.68 -2.78
N LEU A 35 -0.26 7.67 -3.20
CA LEU A 35 -0.38 6.31 -2.67
C LEU A 35 0.00 6.22 -1.19
N ARG A 36 1.06 6.92 -0.77
CA ARG A 36 1.46 6.99 0.65
C ARG A 36 0.37 7.63 1.50
N THR A 37 -0.17 8.76 1.06
CA THR A 37 -1.27 9.43 1.76
C THR A 37 -2.53 8.57 1.80
N TYR A 38 -2.87 7.89 0.70
CA TYR A 38 -4.00 6.98 0.67
C TYR A 38 -3.82 5.82 1.67
N ALA A 39 -2.62 5.24 1.75
CA ALA A 39 -2.32 4.17 2.67
C ALA A 39 -2.34 4.62 4.14
N THR A 40 -1.75 5.77 4.47
CA THR A 40 -1.71 6.25 5.87
C THR A 40 -3.07 6.75 6.36
N ASP A 41 -3.86 7.36 5.47
CA ASP A 41 -5.18 7.87 5.79
C ASP A 41 -6.28 6.90 5.33
N PHE A 42 -5.98 5.60 5.31
CA PHE A 42 -6.90 4.58 4.82
C PHE A 42 -8.07 4.43 5.80
N GLU A 43 -9.27 4.78 5.31
CA GLU A 43 -10.54 4.62 6.01
C GLU A 43 -11.34 3.54 5.28
N GLY A 44 -10.89 2.29 5.38
CA GLY A 44 -11.56 1.16 4.73
C GLY A 44 -12.96 0.90 5.27
N GLU A 45 -13.78 0.26 4.45
CA GLU A 45 -15.07 -0.29 4.87
C GLU A 45 -14.86 -1.56 5.72
N ASP A 46 -15.85 -1.98 6.50
CA ASP A 46 -15.85 -3.27 7.20
C ASP A 46 -14.71 -3.52 8.21
N GLY A 47 -14.18 -2.47 8.84
CA GLY A 47 -13.21 -2.61 9.93
C GLY A 47 -11.81 -3.05 9.49
N VAL A 48 -11.53 -3.03 8.18
CA VAL A 48 -10.18 -3.27 7.67
C VAL A 48 -9.26 -2.06 7.85
N ARG A 49 -7.97 -2.34 8.05
CA ARG A 49 -6.92 -1.33 8.13
C ARG A 49 -5.61 -1.85 7.54
N PRO A 50 -4.69 -0.95 7.17
CA PRO A 50 -3.37 -1.34 6.71
C PRO A 50 -2.48 -1.84 7.85
N TYR A 51 -1.69 -2.86 7.55
CA TYR A 51 -0.64 -3.43 8.38
C TYR A 51 0.64 -3.51 7.58
N GLN A 52 1.76 -3.18 8.23
CA GLN A 52 3.09 -3.32 7.67
C GLN A 52 3.82 -4.50 8.30
N ALA A 53 4.38 -5.36 7.48
CA ALA A 53 5.28 -6.41 7.93
C ALA A 53 6.64 -5.82 8.35
N THR A 54 7.05 -6.10 9.57
CA THR A 54 8.32 -5.67 10.19
C THR A 54 9.18 -6.89 10.53
N GLY A 55 10.48 -6.66 10.81
CA GLY A 55 11.46 -7.74 10.96
C GLY A 55 12.48 -7.77 9.82
N GLU A 56 13.14 -8.91 9.61
CA GLU A 56 14.18 -9.07 8.59
C GLU A 56 13.69 -9.90 7.40
N GLY A 57 14.39 -9.79 6.27
CA GLY A 57 14.12 -10.61 5.09
C GLY A 57 13.00 -10.08 4.19
N ARG A 58 12.42 -10.97 3.40
CA ARG A 58 11.58 -10.63 2.24
C ARG A 58 10.20 -10.07 2.58
N ALA A 59 9.70 -10.33 3.79
CA ALA A 59 8.43 -9.77 4.25
C ALA A 59 8.57 -8.31 4.67
N HIS A 60 9.78 -7.88 5.04
CA HIS A 60 10.03 -6.54 5.56
C HIS A 60 9.53 -5.45 4.60
N GLY A 61 8.69 -4.56 5.12
CA GLY A 61 8.19 -3.40 4.40
C GLY A 61 6.96 -3.66 3.54
N LEU A 62 6.48 -4.90 3.42
CA LEU A 62 5.22 -5.17 2.75
C LEU A 62 4.06 -4.59 3.54
N VAL A 63 3.11 -3.97 2.83
CA VAL A 63 1.89 -3.39 3.42
C VAL A 63 0.69 -4.11 2.84
N VAL A 64 -0.16 -4.63 3.71
CA VAL A 64 -1.42 -5.31 3.34
C VAL A 64 -2.59 -4.68 4.08
N VAL A 65 -3.78 -4.74 3.49
CA VAL A 65 -5.03 -4.32 4.15
C VAL A 65 -5.72 -5.54 4.70
N ALA A 66 -6.06 -5.54 6.00
CA ALA A 66 -6.63 -6.69 6.69
C ALA A 66 -7.58 -6.31 7.83
N GLU A 67 -8.40 -7.26 8.27
CA GLU A 67 -9.34 -7.09 9.40
C GLU A 67 -8.63 -7.28 10.75
N SER A 68 -7.61 -8.14 10.79
CA SER A 68 -6.82 -8.41 11.99
C SER A 68 -5.34 -8.66 11.67
N GLU A 69 -4.48 -8.68 12.70
CA GLU A 69 -3.07 -9.05 12.56
C GLU A 69 -2.88 -10.48 12.02
N SER A 70 -3.74 -11.42 12.42
CA SER A 70 -3.67 -12.80 11.91
C SER A 70 -3.96 -12.84 10.42
N ASP A 71 -5.01 -12.13 9.97
CA ASP A 71 -5.35 -12.04 8.55
C ASP A 71 -4.29 -11.25 7.77
N ALA A 72 -3.61 -10.29 8.41
CA ALA A 72 -2.49 -9.57 7.81
C ALA A 72 -1.29 -10.51 7.58
N ARG A 73 -0.95 -11.35 8.56
CA ARG A 73 0.12 -12.35 8.41
C ARG A 73 -0.20 -13.35 7.29
N GLU A 74 -1.43 -13.85 7.24
CA GLU A 74 -1.87 -14.75 6.16
C GLU A 74 -1.74 -14.10 4.78
N ARG A 75 -2.23 -12.86 4.62
CA ARG A 75 -2.09 -12.11 3.35
C ARG A 75 -0.64 -11.88 2.93
N VAL A 76 0.28 -11.66 3.88
CA VAL A 76 1.71 -11.51 3.58
C VAL A 76 2.31 -12.84 3.09
N HIS A 77 1.93 -13.97 3.70
CA HIS A 77 2.33 -15.29 3.24
C HIS A 77 1.81 -15.59 1.83
N ASP A 78 0.52 -15.31 1.58
CA ASP A 78 -0.09 -15.47 0.26
C ASP A 78 0.62 -14.62 -0.81
N LEU A 79 0.91 -13.35 -0.52
CA LEU A 79 1.60 -12.45 -1.45
C LEU A 79 3.01 -12.93 -1.81
N LEU A 80 3.63 -13.67 -0.90
CA LEU A 80 4.97 -14.21 -1.07
C LEU A 80 4.98 -15.64 -1.61
N ASP A 81 3.81 -16.25 -1.87
CA ASP A 81 3.65 -17.66 -2.22
C ASP A 81 4.36 -18.61 -1.22
N GLU A 82 4.20 -18.37 0.09
CA GLU A 82 4.83 -19.17 1.16
C GLU A 82 3.81 -19.84 2.07
N GLU A 83 4.18 -20.98 2.64
CA GLU A 83 3.37 -21.63 3.67
C GLU A 83 3.37 -20.81 4.97
N PRO A 84 2.22 -20.66 5.66
CA PRO A 84 2.15 -19.95 6.94
C PRO A 84 3.15 -20.49 7.98
N GLY A 85 3.89 -19.59 8.63
CA GLY A 85 4.89 -19.93 9.66
C GLY A 85 6.29 -20.30 9.13
N THR A 86 6.52 -20.26 7.82
CA THR A 86 7.87 -20.44 7.23
C THR A 86 8.75 -19.18 7.28
N LEU A 87 8.13 -18.01 7.45
CA LEU A 87 8.79 -16.72 7.56
C LEU A 87 8.61 -16.18 8.98
N GLU A 88 9.67 -15.57 9.52
CA GLU A 88 9.63 -14.89 10.81
C GLU A 88 9.50 -13.38 10.57
N PHE A 89 8.32 -12.83 10.89
CA PHE A 89 8.02 -11.40 10.82
C PHE A 89 6.87 -11.04 11.75
N ASP A 90 6.81 -9.77 12.14
CA ASP A 90 5.67 -9.18 12.84
C ASP A 90 4.84 -8.31 11.90
N VAL A 91 3.62 -8.00 12.28
CA VAL A 91 2.77 -7.06 11.56
C VAL A 91 2.32 -5.97 12.51
N ASP A 92 2.62 -4.73 12.15
CA ASP A 92 2.24 -3.56 12.90
C ASP A 92 1.19 -2.78 12.12
N PRO A 93 0.09 -2.34 12.76
CA PRO A 93 -0.84 -1.46 12.09
C PRO A 93 -0.17 -0.14 11.69
N LEU A 94 -0.44 0.35 10.47
CA LEU A 94 -0.02 1.69 10.05
C LEU A 94 -0.85 2.79 10.75
#